data_AF-X6P4T1-F1
#
_entry.id   AF-X6P4T1-F1
#
_cell.length_a   1.000
_cell.length_b   1.000
_cell.length_c   1.000
_cell.angle_alpha   90.00
_cell.angle_beta   90.00
_cell.angle_gamma   90.00
#
_symmetry.space_group_name_H-M   'P 1'
#
loop_
_entity.id
_entity.type
_entity.pdbx_description
1 polymer ?
#
loop_
_entity_poly.entity_id
_entity_poly.type
_entity_poly.pdbx_seq_one_letter_code
_entity_poly.pdbx_strand_id
1 'polypeptide(L)'
;MSALLLKKKNNKAVIMSSGKPAYFAQYIQQNIQDPLEKALTEAAICQPSDPIEFIAQFLLKIVKSDFKKKQTQETQRKWSEEDDQLQHFLEQKKEREKQKEIETSTSIQRENEFFQNLDQNEVKLQAIQQWVNFVGTKFNCNVYIAQKEIFKNVVLENVEENVDENQPGEVEGLIYNVVSEGKGQEFILDQVLISKSRKFPLATLDLFQSPAPDKNENNDQEQDKTVKIENALTARKKENVFMLTTLQFFKYPKVGSYLAFEVVIPTFLHHEALQQKSAIIVIINEANFVKMKCKKEYFFIVFFFFF
;
A
#
# COMPACT_ATOMS: atom_id res chain seq x y z
N MET A 1 15.76 -10.09 25.81
CA MET A 1 16.02 -10.45 27.23
C MET A 1 16.83 -9.32 27.86
N SER A 2 16.17 -8.28 28.37
CA SER A 2 16.84 -7.12 28.99
C SER A 2 16.75 -7.23 30.51
N ALA A 3 17.91 -7.30 31.16
CA ALA A 3 18.06 -7.43 32.59
C ALA A 3 17.66 -6.12 33.31
N LEU A 4 16.54 -6.16 34.03
CA LEU A 4 16.11 -5.13 34.97
C LEU A 4 16.99 -5.19 36.23
N LEU A 5 18.04 -4.36 36.26
CA LEU A 5 18.85 -4.11 37.46
C LEU A 5 18.07 -3.24 38.46
N LEU A 6 17.37 -3.89 39.39
CA LEU A 6 16.78 -3.28 40.57
C LEU A 6 17.89 -2.71 41.48
N LYS A 7 18.10 -1.39 41.44
CA LYS A 7 18.90 -0.67 42.43
C LYS A 7 18.20 -0.68 43.79
N LYS A 8 18.72 -1.50 44.69
CA LYS A 8 18.36 -1.58 46.11
C LYS A 8 18.62 -0.22 46.79
N LYS A 9 17.56 0.53 47.10
CA LYS A 9 17.62 1.76 47.90
C LYS A 9 17.96 1.38 49.34
N ASN A 10 19.20 1.63 49.75
CA ASN A 10 19.59 1.58 51.16
C ASN A 10 18.99 2.80 51.89
N ASN A 11 17.84 2.59 52.52
CA ASN A 11 17.29 3.52 53.51
C ASN A 11 18.17 3.46 54.76
N LYS A 12 19.18 4.34 54.81
CA LYS A 12 19.93 4.61 56.04
C LYS A 12 19.05 5.50 56.92
N ALA A 13 18.51 4.92 57.99
CA ALA A 13 17.79 5.65 59.02
C ALA A 13 18.70 6.74 59.62
N VAL A 14 18.34 8.00 59.38
CA VAL A 14 19.01 9.15 59.99
C VAL A 14 18.47 9.30 61.40
N ILE A 15 19.25 8.81 62.36
CA ILE A 15 19.04 9.04 63.78
C ILE A 15 19.31 10.53 64.03
N MET A 16 18.26 11.28 64.36
CA MET A 16 18.36 12.69 64.76
C MET A 16 18.93 12.77 66.18
N SER A 17 20.26 12.73 66.30
CA SER A 17 20.96 13.12 67.53
C SER A 17 21.24 14.62 67.53
N SER A 18 21.02 15.24 68.68
CA SER A 18 21.10 16.68 68.94
C SER A 18 22.55 17.20 68.97
N GLY A 19 23.23 17.19 67.82
CA GLY A 19 24.58 17.75 67.62
C GLY A 19 24.68 18.60 66.36
N LYS A 20 24.26 19.87 66.44
CA LYS A 20 24.05 20.77 65.27
C LYS A 20 25.16 21.75 64.82
N PRO A 21 26.44 21.72 65.27
CA PRO A 21 27.48 22.59 64.69
C PRO A 21 28.31 21.96 63.55
N ALA A 22 28.50 20.63 63.53
CA ALA A 22 29.39 19.97 62.57
C ALA A 22 28.90 20.05 61.11
N TYR A 23 27.58 19.97 60.90
CA TYR A 23 26.97 20.10 59.57
C TYR A 23 27.13 21.49 58.97
N PHE A 24 27.12 22.53 59.80
CA PHE A 24 27.22 23.92 59.34
C PHE A 24 28.64 24.28 58.91
N ALA A 25 29.64 23.89 59.70
CA ALA A 25 31.05 24.07 59.34
C ALA A 25 31.38 23.33 58.03
N GLN A 26 30.93 22.08 57.88
CA GLN A 26 31.13 21.30 56.66
C GLN A 26 30.42 21.92 55.45
N TYR A 27 29.23 22.48 55.65
CA TYR A 27 28.51 23.20 54.58
C TYR A 27 29.25 24.46 54.12
N ILE A 28 29.78 25.27 55.05
CA ILE A 28 30.59 26.45 54.72
C ILE A 28 31.85 26.05 53.98
N GLN A 29 32.57 25.04 54.47
CA GLN A 29 33.79 24.53 53.83
C GLN A 29 33.51 24.06 52.40
N GLN A 30 32.39 23.37 52.17
CA GLN A 30 32.08 22.82 50.85
C GLN A 30 31.57 23.87 49.83
N ASN A 31 30.91 24.94 50.27
CA ASN A 31 30.19 25.84 49.36
C ASN A 31 30.76 27.26 49.28
N ILE A 32 31.43 27.73 50.35
CA ILE A 32 31.80 29.14 50.49
C ILE A 32 33.32 29.32 50.64
N GLN A 33 34.03 28.32 51.15
CA GLN A 33 35.47 28.43 51.40
C GLN A 33 36.28 28.74 50.14
N ASP A 34 36.18 27.93 49.07
CA ASP A 34 36.98 28.16 47.86
C ASP A 34 36.69 29.50 47.17
N PRO A 35 35.42 29.94 46.98
CA PRO A 35 35.15 31.26 46.42
C PRO A 35 35.65 32.41 47.30
N LEU A 36 35.54 32.26 48.63
CA LEU A 36 35.95 33.28 49.59
C LEU A 36 37.47 33.39 49.66
N GLU A 37 38.20 32.27 49.67
CA GLU A 37 39.67 32.25 49.64
C GLU A 37 40.20 32.91 48.36
N LYS A 38 39.59 32.63 47.21
CA LYS A 38 39.94 33.29 45.94
C LYS A 38 39.64 34.79 45.97
N ALA A 39 38.50 35.20 46.52
CA ALA A 39 38.14 36.60 46.65
C ALA A 39 39.10 37.36 47.58
N LEU A 40 39.48 36.75 48.70
CA LEU A 40 40.44 37.31 49.66
C LEU A 40 41.84 37.42 49.07
N THR A 41 42.27 36.40 48.32
CA THR A 41 43.56 36.41 47.62
C THR A 41 43.61 37.51 46.57
N GLU A 42 42.55 37.66 45.78
CA GLU A 42 42.45 38.71 44.76
C GLU A 42 42.39 40.12 45.39
N ALA A 43 41.65 40.28 46.49
CA ALA A 43 41.59 41.54 47.22
C ALA A 43 42.95 41.92 47.82
N ALA A 44 43.71 40.94 48.33
CA ALA A 44 45.06 41.16 48.85
C ALA A 44 46.04 41.60 47.75
N ILE A 45 45.88 41.07 46.53
CA ILE A 45 46.70 41.44 45.36
C ILE A 45 46.31 42.84 44.84
N CYS A 46 45.01 43.11 44.67
CA CYS A 46 44.54 44.35 44.04
C CYS A 46 44.50 45.56 44.98
N GLN A 47 44.50 45.34 46.31
CA GLN A 47 44.43 46.38 47.35
C GLN A 47 43.37 47.47 47.06
N PRO A 48 42.09 47.08 46.84
CA PRO A 48 41.03 48.03 46.52
C PRO A 48 40.77 48.99 47.68
N SER A 49 40.31 50.21 47.37
CA SER A 49 39.97 51.23 48.38
C SER A 49 38.83 50.79 49.31
N ASP A 50 37.92 49.94 48.83
CA ASP A 50 36.91 49.27 49.63
C ASP A 50 37.01 47.73 49.43
N PRO A 51 37.69 47.02 50.36
CA PRO A 51 37.89 45.57 50.23
C PRO A 51 36.60 44.77 50.41
N ILE A 52 35.62 45.28 51.17
CA ILE A 52 34.37 44.54 51.43
C ILE A 52 33.50 44.57 50.17
N GLU A 53 33.35 45.75 49.57
CA GLU A 53 32.59 45.91 48.33
C GLU A 53 33.24 45.12 47.18
N PHE A 54 34.57 45.14 47.08
CA PHE A 54 35.30 44.35 46.08
C PHE A 54 35.04 42.84 46.23
N ILE A 55 35.14 42.31 47.45
CA ILE A 55 34.88 40.88 47.73
C ILE A 55 33.43 40.53 47.38
N ALA A 56 32.46 41.37 47.75
CA ALA A 56 31.05 41.15 47.42
C ALA A 56 30.81 41.09 45.90
N GLN A 57 31.36 42.06 45.15
CA GLN A 57 31.27 42.07 43.69
C GLN A 57 31.97 40.88 43.03
N PHE A 58 33.11 40.46 43.56
CA PHE A 58 33.86 39.31 43.06
C PHE A 58 33.08 38.00 43.26
N LEU A 59 32.51 37.79 44.44
CA LEU A 59 31.65 36.64 44.73
C LEU A 59 30.42 36.62 43.81
N LEU A 60 29.78 37.77 43.58
CA LEU A 60 28.67 37.89 42.62
C LEU A 60 29.12 37.54 41.18
N LYS A 61 30.34 37.91 40.78
CA LYS A 61 30.91 37.57 39.48
C LYS A 61 31.16 36.06 39.34
N ILE A 62 31.66 35.39 40.38
CA ILE A 62 31.83 33.93 40.39
C ILE A 62 30.47 33.25 40.23
N VAL A 63 29.46 33.63 41.01
CA VAL A 63 28.12 33.04 40.93
C VAL A 63 27.52 33.23 39.53
N LYS A 64 27.65 34.43 38.93
CA LYS A 64 27.22 34.68 37.54
C LYS A 64 27.97 33.81 36.52
N SER A 65 29.27 33.61 36.70
CA SER A 65 30.10 32.76 35.84
C SER A 65 29.69 31.30 35.92
N ASP A 66 29.48 30.78 37.14
CA ASP A 66 29.05 29.40 37.36
C ASP A 66 27.64 29.15 36.84
N PHE A 67 26.73 30.12 36.98
CA PHE A 67 25.41 30.06 36.35
C PHE A 67 25.51 29.97 34.82
N LYS A 68 26.32 30.83 34.19
CA LYS A 68 26.57 30.78 32.75
C LYS A 68 27.17 29.44 32.31
N LYS A 69 28.16 28.92 33.05
CA LYS A 69 28.77 27.60 32.76
C LYS A 69 27.74 26.48 32.82
N LYS A 70 26.89 26.46 33.86
CA LYS A 70 25.80 25.47 33.97
C LYS A 70 24.82 25.59 32.81
N GLN A 71 24.42 26.81 32.44
CA GLN A 71 23.53 27.04 31.30
C GLN A 71 24.16 26.56 29.97
N THR A 72 25.45 26.84 29.74
CA THR A 72 26.16 26.34 28.56
C THR A 72 26.24 24.82 28.55
N GLN A 73 26.54 24.19 29.70
CA GLN A 73 26.58 22.73 29.83
C GLN A 73 25.22 22.09 29.57
N GLU A 74 24.13 22.67 30.09
CA GLU A 74 22.77 22.20 29.82
C GLU A 74 22.41 22.34 28.33
N THR A 75 22.79 23.47 27.71
CA THR A 75 22.55 23.69 26.28
C THR A 75 23.34 22.70 25.43
N GLN A 76 24.61 22.49 25.74
CA GLN A 76 25.46 21.53 25.04
C GLN A 76 24.98 20.09 25.23
N ARG A 77 24.48 19.75 26.42
CA ARG A 77 23.85 18.45 26.67
C ARG A 77 22.60 18.26 25.82
N LYS A 78 21.72 19.27 25.75
CA LYS A 78 20.53 19.22 24.89
C LYS A 78 20.91 19.04 23.42
N TRP A 79 21.91 19.78 22.93
CA TRP A 79 22.39 19.63 21.56
C TRP A 79 22.97 18.23 21.29
N SER A 80 23.70 17.64 22.24
CA SER A 80 24.19 16.26 22.11
C SER A 80 23.03 15.26 22.07
N GLU A 81 22.03 15.43 22.94
CA GLU A 81 20.85 14.56 22.96
C GLU A 81 20.01 14.69 21.67
N GLU A 82 19.91 15.89 21.09
CA GLU A 82 19.26 16.14 19.81
C GLU A 82 20.05 15.52 18.64
N ASP A 83 21.38 15.62 18.64
CA ASP A 83 22.23 15.02 17.60
C ASP A 83 22.16 13.49 17.62
N ASP A 84 22.21 12.88 18.82
CA ASP A 84 22.06 11.43 19.00
C ASP A 84 20.69 10.94 18.48
N GLN A 85 19.62 11.70 18.77
CA GLN A 85 18.28 11.40 18.26
C GLN A 85 18.21 11.50 16.73
N LEU A 86 18.85 12.51 16.16
CA LEU A 86 18.88 12.70 14.71
C LEU A 86 19.67 11.57 14.02
N GLN A 87 20.82 11.18 14.57
CA GLN A 87 21.61 10.06 14.06
C GLN A 87 20.81 8.76 14.06
N HIS A 88 20.14 8.44 15.17
CA HIS A 88 19.30 7.26 15.27
C HIS A 88 18.11 7.30 14.28
N PHE A 89 17.49 8.47 14.09
CA PHE A 89 16.43 8.62 13.09
C PHE A 89 16.95 8.39 11.65
N LEU A 90 18.13 8.91 11.32
CA LEU A 90 18.75 8.70 10.01
C LEU A 90 19.12 7.23 9.78
N GLU A 91 19.61 6.53 10.80
CA GLU A 91 19.89 5.09 10.73
C GLU A 91 18.61 4.28 10.49
N GLN A 92 17.54 4.55 11.25
CA GLN A 92 16.25 3.89 11.04
C GLN A 92 15.68 4.15 9.65
N LYS A 93 15.82 5.38 9.13
CA LYS A 93 15.38 5.71 7.78
C LYS A 93 16.15 4.93 6.73
N LYS A 94 17.47 4.87 6.84
CA LYS A 94 18.34 4.08 5.94
C LYS A 94 18.00 2.59 5.99
N GLU A 95 17.74 2.05 7.16
CA GLU A 95 17.39 0.64 7.32
C GLU A 95 16.03 0.32 6.68
N ARG A 96 15.03 1.19 6.84
CA ARG A 96 13.73 1.06 6.16
C ARG A 96 13.84 1.17 4.65
N GLU A 97 14.70 2.04 4.13
CA GLU A 97 14.94 2.17 2.69
C GLU A 97 15.58 0.90 2.14
N LYS A 98 16.60 0.35 2.81
CA LYS A 98 17.21 -0.94 2.44
C LYS A 98 16.22 -2.10 2.47
N GLN A 99 15.37 -2.17 3.50
CA GLN A 99 14.34 -3.21 3.58
C GLN A 99 13.34 -3.12 2.42
N LYS A 100 12.92 -1.90 2.05
CA LYS A 100 12.07 -1.69 0.87
C LYS A 100 12.77 -2.08 -0.43
N GLU A 101 14.06 -1.81 -0.58
CA GLU A 101 14.85 -2.25 -1.75
C GLU A 101 14.94 -3.78 -1.83
N ILE A 102 15.11 -4.46 -0.69
CA ILE A 102 15.12 -5.92 -0.62
C ILE A 102 13.72 -6.49 -0.93
N GLU A 103 12.66 -5.91 -0.38
CA GLU A 103 11.28 -6.34 -0.65
C GLU A 103 10.88 -6.13 -2.12
N THR A 104 11.25 -4.99 -2.70
CA THR A 104 10.97 -4.70 -4.12
C THR A 104 11.76 -5.61 -5.05
N SER A 105 13.05 -5.85 -4.78
CA SER A 105 13.87 -6.77 -5.58
C SER A 105 13.40 -8.21 -5.47
N THR A 106 13.05 -8.70 -4.28
CA THR A 106 12.48 -10.04 -4.09
C THR A 106 11.10 -10.18 -4.73
N SER A 107 10.27 -9.13 -4.68
CA SER A 107 8.98 -9.12 -5.41
C SER A 107 9.21 -9.22 -6.91
N ILE A 108 10.12 -8.43 -7.49
CA ILE A 108 10.45 -8.49 -8.92
C ILE A 108 10.99 -9.87 -9.31
N GLN A 109 11.84 -10.48 -8.48
CA GLN A 109 12.35 -11.83 -8.72
C GLN A 109 11.22 -12.86 -8.76
N ARG A 110 10.33 -12.86 -7.76
CA ARG A 110 9.15 -13.75 -7.72
C ARG A 110 8.23 -13.54 -8.92
N GLU A 111 8.06 -12.30 -9.37
CA GLU A 111 7.28 -11.98 -10.57
C GLU A 111 7.92 -12.57 -11.82
N ASN A 112 9.24 -12.42 -11.99
CA ASN A 112 9.95 -12.97 -13.12
C ASN A 112 9.91 -14.50 -13.13
N GLU A 113 10.11 -15.14 -11.97
CA GLU A 113 9.98 -16.60 -11.83
C GLU A 113 8.57 -17.07 -12.18
N PHE A 114 7.54 -16.34 -11.74
CA PHE A 114 6.15 -16.62 -12.09
C PHE A 114 5.93 -16.56 -13.62
N PHE A 115 6.40 -15.51 -14.30
CA PHE A 115 6.25 -15.40 -15.76
C PHE A 115 7.02 -16.49 -16.51
N GLN A 116 8.21 -16.87 -16.04
CA GLN A 116 8.96 -17.99 -16.61
C GLN A 116 8.22 -19.33 -16.46
N ASN A 117 7.60 -19.57 -15.30
CA ASN A 117 6.77 -20.76 -15.09
C ASN A 117 5.52 -20.74 -15.96
N LEU A 118 4.94 -19.55 -16.16
CA LEU A 118 3.76 -19.39 -17.02
C LEU A 118 4.07 -19.73 -18.48
N ASP A 119 5.25 -19.34 -18.98
CA ASP A 119 5.73 -19.67 -20.33
C ASP A 119 6.01 -21.17 -20.54
N GLN A 120 6.27 -21.93 -19.46
CA GLN A 120 6.54 -23.36 -19.51
C GLN A 120 5.26 -24.23 -19.51
N ASN A 121 4.09 -23.66 -19.21
CA ASN A 121 2.87 -24.45 -19.15
C ASN A 121 2.35 -24.80 -20.56
N GLU A 122 2.22 -26.10 -20.83
CA GLU A 122 1.65 -26.60 -22.10
C GLU A 122 0.12 -26.54 -22.14
N VAL A 123 -0.56 -26.50 -20.99
CA VAL A 123 -2.03 -26.51 -20.91
C VAL A 123 -2.56 -25.10 -20.64
N LYS A 124 -3.30 -24.54 -21.60
CA LYS A 124 -3.91 -23.20 -21.53
C LYS A 124 -4.67 -22.97 -20.23
N LEU A 125 -5.56 -23.89 -19.84
CA LEU A 125 -6.39 -23.73 -18.65
C LEU A 125 -5.55 -23.66 -17.36
N GLN A 126 -4.46 -24.43 -17.29
CA GLN A 126 -3.55 -24.40 -16.15
C GLN A 126 -2.78 -23.07 -16.08
N ALA A 127 -2.30 -22.56 -17.21
CA ALA A 127 -1.64 -21.25 -17.27
C ALA A 127 -2.58 -20.12 -16.82
N ILE A 128 -3.83 -20.15 -17.28
CA ILE A 128 -4.87 -19.19 -16.88
C ILE A 128 -5.18 -19.31 -15.39
N GLN A 129 -5.31 -20.53 -14.84
CA GLN A 129 -5.53 -20.76 -13.41
C GLN A 129 -4.37 -20.24 -12.55
N GLN A 130 -3.13 -20.54 -12.93
CA GLN A 130 -1.93 -20.02 -12.24
C GLN A 130 -1.90 -18.49 -12.25
N TRP A 131 -2.27 -17.88 -13.38
CA TRP A 131 -2.37 -16.43 -13.49
C TRP A 131 -3.45 -15.83 -12.60
N VAL A 132 -4.64 -16.41 -12.59
CA VAL A 132 -5.74 -15.96 -11.73
C VAL A 132 -5.36 -16.08 -10.25
N ASN A 133 -4.71 -17.18 -9.85
CA ASN A 133 -4.22 -17.37 -8.49
C ASN A 133 -3.11 -16.38 -8.11
N PHE A 134 -2.18 -16.12 -9.02
CA PHE A 134 -1.11 -15.16 -8.82
C PHE A 134 -1.67 -13.74 -8.62
N VAL A 135 -2.60 -13.30 -9.47
CA VAL A 135 -3.27 -12.01 -9.32
C VAL A 135 -4.10 -11.98 -8.03
N GLY A 136 -4.88 -13.03 -7.74
CA GLY A 136 -5.66 -13.13 -6.51
C GLY A 136 -4.79 -12.99 -5.26
N THR A 137 -3.62 -13.63 -5.24
CA THR A 137 -2.66 -13.59 -4.12
C THR A 137 -1.95 -12.24 -4.03
N LYS A 138 -1.40 -11.74 -5.15
CA LYS A 138 -0.62 -10.49 -5.19
C LYS A 138 -1.44 -9.29 -4.73
N PHE A 139 -2.75 -9.30 -4.99
CA PHE A 139 -3.64 -8.18 -4.68
C PHE A 139 -4.66 -8.49 -3.62
N ASN A 140 -4.59 -9.68 -3.03
CA ASN A 140 -5.55 -10.16 -2.05
C ASN A 140 -7.02 -9.92 -2.48
N CYS A 141 -7.34 -10.13 -3.75
CA CYS A 141 -8.67 -9.89 -4.33
C CYS A 141 -9.31 -11.20 -4.81
N ASN A 142 -10.57 -11.15 -5.25
CA ASN A 142 -11.18 -12.28 -5.97
C ASN A 142 -11.06 -12.02 -7.46
N VAL A 143 -10.52 -12.99 -8.20
CA VAL A 143 -10.33 -12.88 -9.65
C VAL A 143 -11.07 -14.02 -10.32
N TYR A 144 -11.79 -13.70 -11.39
CA TYR A 144 -12.49 -14.67 -12.21
C TYR A 144 -12.22 -14.40 -13.66
N ILE A 145 -12.27 -15.46 -14.46
CA ILE A 145 -12.19 -15.36 -15.90
C ILE A 145 -13.43 -15.98 -16.52
N ALA A 146 -14.11 -15.20 -17.35
CA ALA A 146 -15.25 -15.63 -18.12
C ALA A 146 -14.96 -15.60 -19.62
N GLN A 147 -15.49 -16.57 -20.34
CA GLN A 147 -15.48 -16.62 -21.80
C GLN A 147 -16.90 -16.30 -22.32
N LYS A 148 -16.97 -15.45 -23.34
CA LYS A 148 -18.22 -15.23 -24.08
C LYS A 148 -18.51 -16.42 -24.96
N GLU A 149 -19.72 -16.96 -24.86
CA GLU A 149 -20.20 -18.04 -25.70
C GLU A 149 -21.62 -17.74 -26.22
N ILE A 150 -21.89 -18.18 -27.44
CA ILE A 150 -23.20 -18.06 -28.09
C ILE A 150 -23.87 -19.43 -27.97
N PHE A 151 -24.93 -19.50 -27.19
CA PHE A 151 -25.68 -20.72 -26.98
C PHE A 151 -26.84 -20.80 -27.99
N LYS A 152 -26.90 -21.92 -28.72
CA LYS A 152 -27.98 -22.23 -29.66
C LYS A 152 -28.99 -23.17 -29.00
N ASN A 153 -30.27 -22.98 -29.25
CA ASN A 153 -31.36 -23.85 -28.80
C ASN A 153 -31.51 -23.97 -27.26
N VAL A 154 -31.21 -22.91 -26.50
CA VAL A 154 -31.45 -22.94 -25.05
C VAL A 154 -32.94 -22.71 -24.77
N VAL A 155 -33.62 -23.76 -24.30
CA VAL A 155 -34.98 -23.65 -23.78
C VAL A 155 -34.90 -22.97 -22.40
N LEU A 156 -35.26 -21.69 -22.34
CA LEU A 156 -35.27 -20.94 -21.10
C LEU A 156 -36.59 -21.20 -20.36
N GLU A 157 -36.58 -22.10 -19.38
CA GLU A 157 -37.77 -22.53 -18.60
C GLU A 157 -38.52 -21.40 -17.84
N ASN A 158 -38.07 -20.14 -17.87
CA ASN A 158 -38.64 -19.06 -17.05
C ASN A 158 -38.61 -17.67 -17.72
N VAL A 159 -38.63 -17.57 -19.06
CA VAL A 159 -38.80 -16.25 -19.71
C VAL A 159 -40.28 -16.02 -19.91
N GLU A 160 -40.85 -15.13 -19.08
CA GLU A 160 -42.23 -14.65 -19.20
C GLU A 160 -42.51 -14.19 -20.64
N GLU A 161 -43.31 -15.01 -21.32
CA GLU A 161 -44.29 -14.72 -22.36
C GLU A 161 -44.10 -13.39 -23.10
N ASN A 162 -43.48 -13.46 -24.29
CA ASN A 162 -43.68 -12.56 -25.45
C ASN A 162 -42.64 -12.79 -26.58
N VAL A 163 -41.89 -13.89 -26.55
CA VAL A 163 -40.96 -14.25 -27.62
C VAL A 163 -41.66 -15.25 -28.52
N ASP A 164 -41.81 -14.93 -29.81
CA ASP A 164 -42.35 -15.83 -30.85
C ASP A 164 -41.77 -17.24 -30.68
N GLU A 165 -42.63 -18.22 -30.35
CA GLU A 165 -42.25 -19.61 -30.03
C GLU A 165 -41.54 -20.36 -31.17
N ASN A 166 -41.39 -19.75 -32.35
CA ASN A 166 -40.95 -20.42 -33.57
C ASN A 166 -39.58 -19.97 -34.12
N GLN A 167 -38.80 -19.17 -33.38
CA GLN A 167 -37.40 -18.91 -33.75
C GLN A 167 -36.44 -19.41 -32.68
N PRO A 168 -35.50 -20.34 -33.01
CA PRO A 168 -34.42 -20.68 -32.11
C PRO A 168 -33.56 -19.43 -31.88
N GLY A 169 -33.79 -18.76 -30.75
CA GLY A 169 -33.02 -17.59 -30.37
C GLY A 169 -31.59 -17.99 -30.02
N GLU A 170 -30.61 -17.38 -30.69
CA GLU A 170 -29.23 -17.39 -30.23
C GLU A 170 -29.14 -16.49 -28.99
N VAL A 171 -28.62 -17.02 -27.88
CA VAL A 171 -28.47 -16.26 -26.64
C VAL A 171 -27.00 -16.16 -26.28
N GLU A 172 -26.52 -14.94 -26.09
CA GLU A 172 -25.16 -14.70 -25.60
C GLU A 172 -25.10 -14.88 -24.08
N GLY A 173 -24.06 -15.58 -23.62
CA GLY A 173 -23.79 -15.75 -22.20
C GLY A 173 -22.30 -15.79 -21.88
N LEU A 174 -22.03 -15.81 -20.58
CA LEU A 174 -20.68 -15.91 -20.02
C LEU A 174 -20.52 -17.22 -19.27
N ILE A 175 -19.51 -17.99 -19.63
CA ILE A 175 -19.07 -19.17 -18.88
C ILE A 175 -17.84 -18.81 -18.06
N TYR A 176 -17.91 -19.03 -16.76
CA TYR A 176 -16.79 -18.79 -15.85
C TYR A 176 -15.91 -20.04 -15.78
N ASN A 177 -14.76 -19.96 -16.41
CA ASN A 177 -13.86 -21.10 -16.58
C ASN A 177 -12.85 -21.24 -15.45
N VAL A 178 -12.50 -20.13 -14.79
CA VAL A 178 -11.39 -20.06 -13.83
C VAL A 178 -11.71 -19.07 -12.71
N VAL A 179 -11.41 -19.46 -11.47
CA VAL A 179 -11.64 -18.67 -10.24
C VAL A 179 -10.39 -18.74 -9.36
N SER A 180 -10.05 -17.64 -8.69
CA SER A 180 -8.93 -17.61 -7.73
C SER A 180 -9.22 -18.52 -6.53
N GLU A 181 -8.26 -19.38 -6.18
CA GLU A 181 -8.35 -20.27 -5.03
C GLU A 181 -8.43 -19.53 -3.69
N GLY A 182 -9.08 -20.14 -2.69
CA GLY A 182 -8.94 -19.74 -1.27
C GLY A 182 -10.03 -18.82 -0.70
N LYS A 183 -11.09 -18.48 -1.44
CA LYS A 183 -12.15 -17.56 -0.95
C LYS A 183 -13.58 -18.11 -1.04
N GLY A 184 -13.73 -19.44 -1.14
CA GLY A 184 -15.04 -20.12 -1.07
C GLY A 184 -15.97 -19.81 -2.25
N GLN A 185 -15.38 -19.61 -3.44
CA GLN A 185 -16.08 -19.17 -4.65
C GLN A 185 -16.07 -20.19 -5.78
N GLU A 186 -15.68 -21.42 -5.46
CA GLU A 186 -15.69 -22.56 -6.37
C GLU A 186 -17.08 -22.80 -6.98
N PHE A 187 -18.14 -22.40 -6.28
CA PHE A 187 -19.52 -22.49 -6.78
C PHE A 187 -19.78 -21.70 -8.07
N ILE A 188 -18.90 -20.76 -8.43
CA ILE A 188 -19.02 -19.93 -9.65
C ILE A 188 -18.56 -20.69 -10.90
N LEU A 189 -17.71 -21.71 -10.74
CA LEU A 189 -17.24 -22.53 -11.86
C LEU A 189 -18.43 -23.19 -12.56
N ASP A 190 -18.37 -23.23 -13.88
CA ASP A 190 -19.39 -23.80 -14.78
C ASP A 190 -20.76 -23.11 -14.73
N GLN A 191 -20.90 -22.00 -13.99
CA GLN A 191 -22.11 -21.20 -14.02
C GLN A 191 -22.17 -20.40 -15.32
N VAL A 192 -23.28 -20.55 -16.04
CA VAL A 192 -23.58 -19.76 -17.23
C VAL A 192 -24.43 -18.56 -16.85
N LEU A 193 -23.87 -17.36 -16.96
CA LEU A 193 -24.66 -16.12 -16.87
C LEU A 193 -25.17 -15.76 -18.26
N ILE A 194 -26.45 -16.06 -18.48
CA ILE A 194 -27.17 -15.76 -19.72
C ILE A 194 -27.74 -14.34 -19.63
N SER A 195 -27.68 -13.57 -20.73
CA SER A 195 -28.37 -12.28 -20.85
C SER A 195 -29.90 -12.47 -20.92
N LYS A 196 -30.53 -12.85 -19.81
CA LYS A 196 -31.93 -13.32 -19.80
C LYS A 196 -32.99 -12.22 -19.95
N SER A 197 -32.65 -10.93 -20.09
CA SER A 197 -33.67 -9.92 -20.37
C SER A 197 -33.13 -8.69 -21.08
N ARG A 198 -33.89 -8.20 -22.07
CA ARG A 198 -33.69 -6.86 -22.65
C ARG A 198 -33.83 -5.72 -21.61
N LYS A 199 -34.38 -6.01 -20.42
CA LYS A 199 -34.67 -5.00 -19.39
C LYS A 199 -33.44 -4.60 -18.56
N PHE A 200 -32.48 -5.49 -18.36
CA PHE A 200 -31.23 -5.18 -17.64
C PHE A 200 -30.04 -5.86 -18.34
N PRO A 201 -29.31 -5.15 -19.22
CA PRO A 201 -28.10 -5.71 -19.83
C PRO A 201 -27.09 -6.01 -18.72
N LEU A 202 -26.42 -7.17 -18.82
CA LEU A 202 -25.28 -7.44 -17.95
C LEU A 202 -24.19 -6.41 -18.25
N ALA A 203 -23.85 -5.60 -17.25
CA ALA A 203 -22.79 -4.58 -17.36
C ALA A 203 -21.46 -5.15 -17.89
N THR A 204 -21.25 -6.45 -17.62
CA THR A 204 -20.10 -7.25 -18.04
C THR A 204 -20.13 -7.60 -19.53
N LEU A 205 -21.30 -7.89 -20.12
CA LEU A 205 -21.43 -8.21 -21.55
C LEU A 205 -21.28 -6.99 -22.45
N ASP A 206 -21.64 -5.82 -21.95
CA ASP A 206 -21.42 -4.56 -22.64
C ASP A 206 -19.93 -4.26 -22.90
N LEU A 207 -18.99 -4.98 -22.25
CA LEU A 207 -17.56 -4.89 -22.55
C LEU A 207 -17.24 -5.30 -23.99
N PHE A 208 -18.01 -6.22 -24.57
CA PHE A 208 -17.79 -6.71 -25.94
C PHE A 208 -18.48 -5.85 -27.00
N GLN A 209 -19.29 -4.88 -26.61
CA GLN A 209 -19.90 -3.96 -27.57
C GLN A 209 -18.82 -3.00 -28.03
N SER A 210 -18.46 -3.06 -29.32
CA SER A 210 -17.58 -2.06 -29.91
C SER A 210 -18.19 -0.67 -29.68
N PRO A 211 -17.39 0.34 -29.29
CA PRO A 211 -17.90 1.69 -29.13
C PRO A 211 -18.58 2.11 -30.43
N ALA A 212 -19.85 2.53 -30.34
CA ALA A 212 -20.59 2.96 -31.51
C ALA A 212 -19.79 4.08 -32.19
N PRO A 213 -19.60 4.05 -33.52
CA PRO A 213 -18.92 5.14 -34.20
C PRO A 213 -19.68 6.42 -33.90
N ASP A 214 -18.98 7.42 -33.36
CA ASP A 214 -19.55 8.74 -33.08
C ASP A 214 -20.16 9.27 -34.37
N LYS A 215 -21.50 9.33 -34.43
CA LYS A 215 -22.26 9.77 -35.61
C LYS A 215 -22.19 11.29 -35.83
N ASN A 216 -21.06 11.91 -35.48
CA ASN A 216 -20.82 13.35 -35.54
C ASN A 216 -19.60 13.72 -36.38
N GLU A 217 -19.29 12.98 -37.44
CA GLU A 217 -18.45 13.47 -38.54
C GLU A 217 -19.22 13.39 -39.87
N ASN A 218 -20.07 14.40 -40.08
CA ASN A 218 -20.28 14.92 -41.43
C ASN A 218 -18.94 15.50 -41.89
N ASN A 219 -18.22 14.81 -42.77
CA ASN A 219 -17.80 15.38 -44.04
C ASN A 219 -17.01 14.38 -44.88
N ASP A 220 -17.43 14.34 -46.13
CA ASP A 220 -16.77 13.73 -47.27
C ASP A 220 -15.26 14.04 -47.30
N GLN A 221 -14.44 13.00 -47.24
CA GLN A 221 -13.21 12.89 -48.03
C GLN A 221 -12.65 11.47 -47.94
N GLU A 222 -12.75 10.76 -49.06
CA GLU A 222 -11.99 9.55 -49.37
C GLU A 222 -10.49 9.86 -49.28
N GLN A 223 -9.86 9.51 -48.15
CA GLN A 223 -8.43 9.25 -48.13
C GLN A 223 -8.13 8.02 -47.30
N ASP A 224 -7.45 7.11 -47.97
CA ASP A 224 -6.89 5.83 -47.54
C ASP A 224 -6.04 6.00 -46.28
N LYS A 225 -6.69 5.98 -45.11
CA LYS A 225 -6.02 5.95 -43.81
C LYS A 225 -6.03 4.51 -43.35
N THR A 226 -4.84 3.92 -43.35
CA THR A 226 -4.53 2.73 -42.57
C THR A 226 -4.96 3.00 -41.14
N VAL A 227 -6.10 2.45 -40.76
CA VAL A 227 -6.65 2.53 -39.41
C VAL A 227 -5.62 1.88 -38.50
N LYS A 228 -4.82 2.69 -37.81
CA LYS A 228 -4.12 2.24 -36.62
C LYS A 228 -5.21 1.81 -35.65
N ILE A 229 -5.46 0.51 -35.59
CA ILE A 229 -6.26 -0.09 -34.55
C ILE A 229 -5.44 0.06 -33.27
N GLU A 230 -5.54 1.22 -32.61
CA GLU A 230 -5.23 1.32 -31.20
C GLU A 230 -6.30 0.49 -30.50
N ASN A 231 -5.99 -0.80 -30.27
CA ASN A 231 -6.72 -1.67 -29.35
C ASN A 231 -6.50 -1.13 -27.93
N ALA A 232 -7.04 0.05 -27.63
CA ALA A 232 -7.14 0.55 -26.29
C ALA A 232 -8.12 -0.38 -25.55
N LEU A 233 -7.58 -1.22 -24.67
CA LEU A 233 -8.41 -2.04 -23.80
C LEU A 233 -9.40 -1.13 -23.07
N THR A 234 -10.68 -1.31 -23.36
CA THR A 234 -11.74 -0.55 -22.69
C THR A 234 -12.00 -1.19 -21.35
N ALA A 235 -11.28 -0.73 -20.32
CA ALA A 235 -11.51 -1.16 -18.95
C ALA A 235 -12.73 -0.45 -18.36
N ARG A 236 -13.69 -1.21 -17.82
CA ARG A 236 -14.81 -0.67 -17.05
C ARG A 236 -14.50 -0.79 -15.57
N LYS A 237 -14.17 0.34 -14.94
CA LYS A 237 -14.01 0.46 -13.50
C LYS A 237 -15.29 1.00 -12.87
N LYS A 238 -15.71 0.39 -11.77
CA LYS A 238 -16.82 0.87 -10.94
C LYS A 238 -16.43 0.78 -9.47
N GLU A 239 -16.39 1.92 -8.79
CA GLU A 239 -15.90 2.00 -7.41
C GLU A 239 -16.92 1.52 -6.38
N ASN A 240 -18.21 1.65 -6.69
CA ASN A 240 -19.29 1.17 -5.83
C ASN A 240 -20.29 0.35 -6.64
N VAL A 241 -20.25 -0.97 -6.45
CA VAL A 241 -21.11 -1.92 -7.15
C VAL A 241 -22.58 -1.79 -6.73
N PHE A 242 -22.87 -1.30 -5.52
CA PHE A 242 -24.25 -1.18 -5.01
C PHE A 242 -25.10 -0.19 -5.82
N MET A 243 -24.47 0.76 -6.49
CA MET A 243 -25.15 1.76 -7.32
C MET A 243 -25.50 1.25 -8.72
N LEU A 244 -25.10 0.02 -9.08
CA LEU A 244 -25.30 -0.55 -10.41
C LEU A 244 -26.42 -1.57 -10.40
N THR A 245 -27.56 -1.21 -10.97
CA THR A 245 -28.68 -2.13 -11.18
C THR A 245 -28.40 -3.17 -12.27
N THR A 246 -27.38 -2.93 -13.09
CA THR A 246 -26.99 -3.78 -14.24
C THR A 246 -25.97 -4.86 -13.89
N LEU A 247 -25.50 -4.91 -12.63
CA LEU A 247 -24.51 -5.90 -12.20
C LEU A 247 -25.22 -7.09 -11.53
N GLN A 248 -25.05 -8.27 -12.11
CA GLN A 248 -25.62 -9.50 -11.59
C GLN A 248 -24.65 -10.18 -10.62
N PHE A 249 -25.14 -10.54 -9.44
CA PHE A 249 -24.40 -11.32 -8.45
C PHE A 249 -24.83 -12.79 -8.52
N PHE A 250 -23.88 -13.71 -8.31
CA PHE A 250 -24.15 -15.15 -8.40
C PHE A 250 -25.07 -15.70 -7.30
N LYS A 251 -24.94 -15.21 -6.06
CA LYS A 251 -25.67 -15.77 -4.90
C LYS A 251 -26.27 -14.70 -4.00
N TYR A 252 -25.44 -13.73 -3.59
CA TYR A 252 -25.85 -12.64 -2.73
C TYR A 252 -25.24 -11.33 -3.23
N PRO A 253 -25.93 -10.18 -3.05
CA PRO A 253 -25.34 -8.87 -3.30
C PRO A 253 -24.07 -8.70 -2.48
N LYS A 254 -23.02 -8.15 -3.10
CA LYS A 254 -21.75 -7.83 -2.44
C LYS A 254 -21.50 -6.32 -2.50
N VAL A 255 -20.86 -5.81 -1.45
CA VAL A 255 -20.34 -4.44 -1.42
C VAL A 255 -18.87 -4.49 -1.83
N GLY A 256 -18.44 -3.56 -2.68
CA GLY A 256 -17.07 -3.49 -3.15
C GLY A 256 -16.95 -2.67 -4.43
N SER A 257 -15.75 -2.72 -5.02
CA SER A 257 -15.48 -2.22 -6.35
C SER A 257 -15.35 -3.37 -7.35
N TYR A 258 -15.68 -3.09 -8.60
CA TYR A 258 -15.66 -4.03 -9.70
C TYR A 258 -14.82 -3.46 -10.83
N LEU A 259 -13.86 -4.24 -11.30
CA LEU A 259 -13.08 -3.95 -12.49
C LEU A 259 -13.23 -5.11 -13.46
N ALA A 260 -13.59 -4.79 -14.70
CA ALA A 260 -13.59 -5.77 -15.77
C ALA A 260 -13.08 -5.16 -17.07
N PHE A 261 -12.38 -5.97 -17.85
CA PHE A 261 -11.82 -5.60 -19.12
C PHE A 261 -11.78 -6.82 -20.04
N GLU A 262 -11.96 -6.57 -21.33
CA GLU A 262 -11.82 -7.59 -22.36
C GLU A 262 -10.34 -7.83 -22.65
N VAL A 263 -9.96 -9.09 -22.67
CA VAL A 263 -8.65 -9.56 -23.07
C VAL A 263 -8.82 -10.46 -24.28
N VAL A 264 -8.15 -10.09 -25.37
CA VAL A 264 -7.93 -11.00 -26.49
C VAL A 264 -6.60 -11.68 -26.22
N ILE A 265 -6.62 -12.98 -25.93
CA ILE A 265 -5.38 -13.75 -25.80
C ILE A 265 -5.01 -14.23 -27.21
N PRO A 266 -3.95 -13.69 -27.85
CA PRO A 266 -3.48 -14.19 -29.13
C PRO A 266 -2.80 -15.54 -28.87
N THR A 267 -3.57 -16.62 -28.94
CA THR A 267 -3.01 -17.96 -28.81
C THR A 267 -2.27 -18.30 -30.10
N PHE A 268 -0.96 -18.06 -30.18
CA PHE A 268 -0.11 -18.60 -31.25
C PHE A 268 0.54 -19.94 -30.87
N LEU A 269 0.36 -20.41 -29.63
CA LEU A 269 1.10 -21.51 -29.03
C LEU A 269 0.36 -22.86 -28.97
N HIS A 270 -0.93 -22.93 -29.35
CA HIS A 270 -1.70 -24.17 -29.29
C HIS A 270 -2.46 -24.44 -30.60
N HIS A 271 -2.52 -25.71 -31.01
CA HIS A 271 -3.19 -26.15 -32.25
C HIS A 271 -4.71 -25.86 -32.26
N GLU A 272 -5.33 -25.71 -31.09
CA GLU A 272 -6.75 -25.33 -30.92
C GLU A 272 -7.03 -23.85 -31.23
N ALA A 273 -5.99 -23.02 -31.34
CA ALA A 273 -6.12 -21.58 -31.57
C ALA A 273 -6.57 -21.19 -32.99
N LEU A 274 -6.46 -22.10 -33.95
CA LEU A 274 -6.76 -21.80 -35.35
C LEU A 274 -8.27 -21.65 -35.64
N GLN A 275 -9.15 -21.90 -34.67
CA GLN A 275 -10.59 -21.99 -34.95
C GLN A 275 -11.48 -20.89 -34.34
N GLN A 276 -11.06 -20.11 -33.33
CA GLN A 276 -11.93 -19.06 -32.78
C GLN A 276 -11.16 -17.97 -32.00
N LYS A 277 -11.43 -16.70 -32.33
CA LYS A 277 -11.09 -15.56 -31.47
C LYS A 277 -11.94 -15.66 -30.20
N SER A 278 -11.39 -16.20 -29.12
CA SER A 278 -12.06 -16.20 -27.81
C SER A 278 -11.73 -14.90 -27.09
N ALA A 279 -12.77 -14.08 -26.90
CA ALA A 279 -12.67 -12.88 -26.08
C ALA A 279 -12.96 -13.26 -24.62
N ILE A 280 -12.04 -12.91 -23.74
CA ILE A 280 -12.03 -13.35 -22.34
C ILE A 280 -12.19 -12.12 -21.45
N ILE A 281 -13.08 -12.17 -20.47
CA ILE A 281 -13.23 -11.11 -19.46
C ILE A 281 -12.53 -11.55 -18.19
N VAL A 282 -11.66 -10.69 -17.69
CA VAL A 282 -11.15 -10.80 -16.33
C VAL A 282 -12.01 -9.90 -15.44
N ILE A 283 -12.57 -10.48 -14.38
CA ILE A 283 -13.33 -9.75 -13.36
C ILE A 283 -12.53 -9.74 -12.07
N ILE A 284 -12.36 -8.56 -11.48
CA ILE A 284 -11.69 -8.38 -10.20
C ILE A 284 -12.66 -7.70 -9.24
N ASN A 285 -12.91 -8.36 -8.10
CA ASN A 285 -13.73 -7.84 -7.02
C ASN A 285 -12.78 -7.28 -5.94
N GLU A 286 -12.90 -5.98 -5.66
CA GLU A 286 -12.02 -5.10 -4.85
C GLU A 286 -10.71 -4.66 -5.53
N ALA A 287 -10.68 -3.44 -6.09
CA ALA A 287 -9.49 -2.80 -6.68
C ALA A 287 -9.54 -1.24 -6.73
N ASN A 288 -8.38 -0.59 -6.52
CA ASN A 288 -8.06 0.82 -6.88
C ASN A 288 -7.03 0.82 -8.11
N PHE A 289 -6.27 1.86 -8.58
CA PHE A 289 -5.51 1.90 -9.93
C PHE A 289 -3.98 2.37 -10.12
N VAL A 290 -2.97 1.58 -10.58
CA VAL A 290 -1.62 2.06 -11.07
C VAL A 290 -1.13 1.37 -12.36
N LYS A 291 -0.38 2.08 -13.24
CA LYS A 291 0.04 1.72 -14.61
C LYS A 291 1.33 0.87 -14.69
N MET A 292 1.29 -0.29 -15.36
CA MET A 292 2.48 -1.10 -15.74
C MET A 292 2.67 -1.17 -17.27
N LYS A 293 3.92 -1.31 -17.72
CA LYS A 293 4.31 -1.57 -19.13
C LYS A 293 4.79 -3.01 -19.28
N CYS A 294 4.16 -3.78 -20.17
CA CYS A 294 4.63 -5.11 -20.57
C CYS A 294 5.48 -5.05 -21.85
N LYS A 295 6.44 -5.97 -21.98
CA LYS A 295 7.19 -6.24 -23.21
C LYS A 295 6.65 -7.52 -23.85
N LYS A 296 6.22 -7.39 -25.12
CA LYS A 296 5.84 -8.42 -26.12
C LYS A 296 4.66 -9.34 -25.79
N GLU A 297 3.65 -9.25 -26.67
CA GLU A 297 2.68 -10.27 -27.13
C GLU A 297 1.80 -11.03 -26.13
N TYR A 298 1.81 -10.67 -24.85
CA TYR A 298 0.73 -11.00 -23.92
C TYR A 298 0.09 -9.70 -23.42
N PHE A 299 -1.08 -9.38 -23.94
CA PHE A 299 -1.87 -8.27 -23.42
C PHE A 299 -2.70 -8.76 -22.24
N PHE A 300 -2.17 -8.61 -21.04
CA PHE A 300 -2.95 -8.70 -19.81
C PHE A 300 -2.84 -7.38 -19.06
N ILE A 301 -3.97 -6.70 -18.89
CA ILE A 301 -4.00 -5.40 -18.22
C ILE A 301 -4.77 -5.54 -16.91
N VAL A 302 -4.06 -5.85 -15.84
CA VAL A 302 -4.60 -5.89 -14.49
C VAL A 302 -4.15 -4.63 -13.76
N PHE A 303 -5.09 -3.83 -13.25
CA PHE A 303 -4.80 -2.57 -12.55
C PHE A 303 -5.33 -2.58 -11.11
N PHE A 304 -4.56 -1.98 -10.17
CA PHE A 304 -4.68 -2.14 -8.69
C PHE A 304 -4.51 -0.87 -7.86
N PHE A 305 -5.03 -0.90 -6.62
CA PHE A 305 -4.55 -0.17 -5.42
C PHE A 305 -5.30 -0.75 -4.19
N PHE A 306 -4.79 -0.40 -3.01
CA PHE A 306 -5.22 -0.76 -1.67
C PHE A 306 -5.96 0.40 -0.96
N PHE A 307 -6.64 0.07 0.16
CA PHE A 307 -6.85 0.99 1.29
C PHE A 307 -5.63 0.95 2.22
#